data_AF-H1BEG2-F1
#
_entry.id   AF-H1BEG2-F1
#
_cell.length_a   1.000
_cell.length_b   1.000
_cell.length_c   1.000
_cell.angle_alpha   90.00
_cell.angle_beta   90.00
_cell.angle_gamma   90.00
#
_symmetry.space_group_name_H-M   'P 1'
#
loop_
_entity.id
_entity.type
_entity.pdbx_description
1 polymer ?
#
loop_
_entity_poly.entity_id
_entity_poly.type
_entity_poly.pdbx_seq_one_letter_code
_entity_poly.pdbx_strand_id
1 'polypeptide(L)'
;MSEEKKEQSTTSESGLDQISLDDENKEELIASDSLDKMMEELKADADGKPQQATQEIEKPVSAAPAEDVKKYKLFFVSDMDEEAEYLHSMSEKGLHFVRKNGIQYIFKKDTPKNYYYHLGYYEKDIRDPDQYVENYKEAGWDNIYHEKGEFNGVWNYFRTEMETGTKPEIFSDRTSRIALYKRLLTSWRSLLTMLAICSAFIIGLLAFLWLGVNASSITTLGIQVSGVILLLILAVFILYLRLYHKIGRKLEELEKH
;
A
#
# COMPACT_ATOMS: atom_id res chain seq x y z
N MET A 1 -21.88 -60.02 31.12
CA MET A 1 -21.51 -60.67 32.40
C MET A 1 -20.46 -59.79 33.03
N SER A 2 -20.90 -58.83 33.85
CA SER A 2 -20.77 -58.84 35.33
C SER A 2 -19.37 -58.32 35.69
N GLU A 3 -19.18 -57.18 36.35
CA GLU A 3 -19.61 -56.89 37.72
C GLU A 3 -19.83 -55.39 38.00
N GLU A 4 -20.58 -55.15 39.07
CA GLU A 4 -21.15 -53.91 39.58
C GLU A 4 -20.59 -53.63 41.00
N LYS A 5 -20.12 -52.40 41.27
CA LYS A 5 -20.15 -51.71 42.58
C LYS A 5 -19.54 -50.30 42.40
N LYS A 6 -20.26 -49.19 42.34
CA LYS A 6 -21.15 -48.48 43.29
C LYS A 6 -20.39 -47.62 44.32
N GLU A 7 -20.44 -46.29 44.11
CA GLU A 7 -20.62 -45.20 45.10
C GLU A 7 -20.60 -43.85 44.32
N GLN A 8 -21.75 -43.21 44.09
CA GLN A 8 -22.27 -42.00 44.78
C GLN A 8 -21.26 -40.82 44.83
N SER A 9 -21.58 -39.54 44.58
CA SER A 9 -22.79 -38.78 44.21
C SER A 9 -22.34 -37.30 44.11
N THR A 10 -23.02 -36.49 43.27
CA THR A 10 -23.27 -35.01 43.38
C THR A 10 -22.06 -34.05 43.41
N THR A 11 -21.80 -33.26 42.36
CA THR A 11 -22.45 -31.97 41.96
C THR A 11 -22.04 -30.76 42.81
N SER A 12 -21.52 -29.77 42.08
CA SER A 12 -21.24 -28.36 42.36
C SER A 12 -21.96 -27.68 43.52
N GLU A 13 -21.26 -26.79 44.22
CA GLU A 13 -21.65 -25.37 44.30
C GLU A 13 -20.56 -24.46 44.91
N SER A 14 -20.63 -23.21 44.47
CA SER A 14 -19.96 -22.00 44.97
C SER A 14 -20.41 -21.56 46.37
N GLY A 15 -19.52 -20.86 47.08
CA GLY A 15 -19.81 -19.93 48.19
C GLY A 15 -18.45 -19.42 48.71
N LEU A 16 -18.03 -18.17 48.47
CA LEU A 16 -18.42 -16.88 49.08
C LEU A 16 -18.67 -16.88 50.60
N ASP A 17 -18.13 -15.81 51.21
CA ASP A 17 -18.34 -15.20 52.53
C ASP A 17 -17.45 -15.69 53.68
N GLN A 18 -16.91 -14.85 54.58
CA GLN A 18 -16.94 -13.39 54.81
C GLN A 18 -16.04 -13.12 56.04
N ILE A 19 -15.36 -11.95 56.15
CA ILE A 19 -15.09 -11.16 57.39
C ILE A 19 -14.75 -9.72 56.92
N SER A 20 -15.70 -8.78 56.81
CA SER A 20 -16.20 -7.76 57.79
C SER A 20 -15.16 -6.75 58.32
N LEU A 21 -15.29 -5.46 57.91
CA LEU A 21 -15.65 -4.25 58.73
C LEU A 21 -14.45 -3.70 59.56
N ASP A 22 -13.98 -2.44 59.49
CA ASP A 22 -14.61 -1.11 59.40
C ASP A 22 -13.60 0.00 58.96
N ASP A 23 -14.13 1.21 58.79
CA ASP A 23 -13.50 2.56 58.92
C ASP A 23 -12.92 3.32 57.71
N GLU A 24 -13.78 4.24 57.22
CA GLU A 24 -13.59 5.70 57.14
C GLU A 24 -12.35 6.31 56.45
N ASN A 25 -12.63 6.93 55.30
CA ASN A 25 -12.30 8.32 54.96
C ASN A 25 -10.86 8.81 55.13
N LYS A 26 -10.04 8.77 54.06
CA LYS A 26 -9.00 9.78 53.77
C LYS A 26 -8.79 9.95 52.25
N GLU A 27 -9.37 11.00 51.70
CA GLU A 27 -8.73 11.72 50.59
C GLU A 27 -7.42 12.32 51.13
N GLU A 28 -6.29 11.99 50.50
CA GLU A 28 -5.00 12.62 50.83
C GLU A 28 -4.41 13.25 49.55
N LEU A 29 -4.59 14.57 49.49
CA LEU A 29 -3.73 15.50 48.78
C LEU A 29 -2.30 15.42 49.33
N ILE A 30 -1.31 15.18 48.48
CA ILE A 30 0.07 15.64 48.65
C ILE A 30 0.54 16.09 47.25
N ALA A 31 0.38 17.36 46.90
CA ALA A 31 1.23 18.52 47.25
C ALA A 31 2.50 18.61 46.37
N SER A 32 2.37 19.41 45.31
CA SER A 32 3.22 20.56 44.89
C SER A 32 4.74 20.47 44.83
N ASP A 33 5.43 19.40 45.22
CA ASP A 33 6.90 19.44 45.41
C ASP A 33 7.71 18.91 44.20
N SER A 34 7.06 18.39 43.15
CA SER A 34 7.76 17.91 41.94
C SER A 34 7.79 18.91 40.79
N LEU A 35 7.02 20.00 40.88
CA LEU A 35 6.92 21.00 39.80
C LEU A 35 7.99 22.10 39.91
N ASP A 36 8.43 22.43 41.14
CA ASP A 36 9.42 23.48 41.37
C ASP A 36 10.83 23.05 40.95
N LYS A 37 11.12 21.75 40.99
CA LYS A 37 12.44 21.21 40.62
C LYS A 37 12.69 21.18 39.10
N MET A 38 11.64 21.23 38.28
CA MET A 38 11.78 21.28 36.81
C MET A 38 11.85 22.71 36.25
N MET A 39 11.45 23.73 37.03
CA MET A 39 11.43 25.12 36.58
C MET A 39 12.76 25.87 36.83
N GLU A 40 13.68 25.28 37.59
CA GLU A 40 14.98 25.87 37.93
C GLU A 40 16.10 25.51 36.94
N GLU A 41 15.94 24.43 36.15
CA GLU A 41 16.90 24.05 35.10
C GLU A 41 16.75 24.88 33.80
N LEU A 42 15.65 25.63 33.65
CA LEU A 42 15.35 26.44 32.44
C LEU A 42 15.75 27.92 32.55
N LYS A 43 16.40 28.35 33.64
CA LYS A 43 16.79 29.76 33.85
C LYS A 43 18.30 30.03 33.86
N ALA A 44 19.16 29.04 33.62
CA ALA A 44 20.61 29.20 33.79
C ALA A 44 21.42 29.61 32.54
N ASP A 45 20.87 29.58 31.31
CA ASP A 45 21.67 29.86 30.09
C ASP A 45 21.24 31.11 29.30
N ALA A 46 20.50 32.02 29.94
CA ALA A 46 20.23 33.36 29.41
C ALA A 46 21.02 34.40 30.22
N ASP A 47 22.27 34.67 29.85
CA ASP A 47 22.88 36.02 29.85
C ASP A 47 24.37 36.00 29.43
N GLY A 48 24.71 36.69 28.32
CA GLY A 48 26.10 37.08 28.01
C GLY A 48 26.55 37.06 26.53
N LYS A 49 26.37 38.19 25.81
CA LYS A 49 27.15 38.62 24.60
C LYS A 49 28.03 39.83 25.01
N PRO A 50 29.01 40.41 24.23
CA PRO A 50 29.36 40.30 22.78
C PRO A 50 30.91 40.16 22.51
N GLN A 51 31.52 39.89 21.32
CA GLN A 51 31.72 40.62 20.03
C GLN A 51 32.74 39.77 19.18
N GLN A 52 32.46 39.26 17.97
CA GLN A 52 32.65 39.77 16.59
C GLN A 52 34.07 39.69 15.95
N ALA A 53 34.22 38.86 14.91
CA ALA A 53 35.02 39.13 13.70
C ALA A 53 34.46 38.31 12.49
N THR A 54 34.09 39.02 11.43
CA THR A 54 33.42 38.55 10.21
C THR A 54 34.44 38.13 9.14
N GLN A 55 34.18 37.05 8.39
CA GLN A 55 34.43 37.03 6.94
C GLN A 55 33.27 36.34 6.20
N GLU A 56 32.78 37.07 5.23
CA GLU A 56 31.64 36.85 4.34
C GLU A 56 32.19 36.31 3.02
N ILE A 57 31.75 35.14 2.55
CA ILE A 57 31.83 34.73 1.14
C ILE A 57 30.55 33.96 0.75
N GLU A 58 29.64 34.73 0.15
CA GLU A 58 28.77 34.42 -1.00
C GLU A 58 27.78 33.24 -0.95
N LYS A 59 26.53 33.65 -0.74
CA LYS A 59 25.29 33.03 -1.21
C LYS A 59 25.34 32.78 -2.73
N PRO A 60 25.00 31.59 -3.27
CA PRO A 60 24.43 31.54 -4.60
C PRO A 60 22.95 31.91 -4.50
N VAL A 61 22.63 32.91 -5.29
CA VAL A 61 21.34 33.52 -5.56
C VAL A 61 20.29 32.50 -6.02
N SER A 62 19.10 32.60 -5.42
CA SER A 62 17.77 32.36 -6.01
C SER A 62 17.49 31.01 -6.70
N ALA A 63 16.68 30.19 -6.03
CA ALA A 63 15.53 29.58 -6.71
C ALA A 63 14.29 29.86 -5.86
N ALA A 64 13.25 30.40 -6.49
CA ALA A 64 11.89 30.54 -5.96
C ALA A 64 11.43 29.24 -5.27
N PRO A 65 10.44 29.28 -4.35
CA PRO A 65 9.90 28.04 -3.79
C PRO A 65 9.50 27.13 -4.94
N ALA A 66 10.17 25.99 -5.07
CA ALA A 66 9.86 25.03 -6.09
C ALA A 66 8.42 24.57 -5.83
N GLU A 67 7.48 25.06 -6.64
CA GLU A 67 6.09 24.71 -6.49
C GLU A 67 5.92 23.23 -6.85
N ASP A 68 5.66 22.42 -5.83
CA ASP A 68 5.28 21.03 -6.01
C ASP A 68 3.92 20.95 -6.70
N VAL A 69 3.90 20.41 -7.92
CA VAL A 69 2.70 20.19 -8.71
C VAL A 69 2.16 18.79 -8.44
N LYS A 70 0.89 18.71 -8.04
CA LYS A 70 0.18 17.44 -7.81
C LYS A 70 -0.61 17.05 -9.05
N LYS A 71 -0.52 15.78 -9.46
CA LYS A 71 -1.36 15.18 -10.51
C LYS A 71 -1.97 13.87 -10.01
N TYR A 72 -3.14 13.51 -10.53
CA TYR A 72 -3.83 12.28 -10.16
C TYR A 72 -3.95 11.37 -11.37
N LYS A 73 -3.43 10.16 -11.26
CA LYS A 73 -3.47 9.15 -12.31
C LYS A 73 -3.48 7.76 -11.69
N LEU A 74 -4.25 6.84 -12.26
CA LEU A 74 -4.28 5.44 -11.83
C LEU A 74 -3.52 4.60 -12.85
N PHE A 75 -2.55 3.82 -12.36
CA PHE A 75 -1.84 2.79 -13.10
C PHE A 75 -1.97 1.47 -12.33
N PHE A 76 -2.11 0.37 -13.06
CA PHE A 76 -2.08 -0.95 -12.45
C PHE A 76 -0.64 -1.48 -12.38
N VAL A 77 -0.40 -2.51 -11.57
CA VAL A 77 0.89 -3.23 -11.47
C VAL A 77 1.42 -3.71 -12.83
N SER A 78 0.52 -3.93 -13.79
CA SER A 78 0.88 -4.34 -15.15
C SER A 78 1.21 -3.18 -16.08
N ASP A 79 1.00 -1.94 -15.67
CA ASP A 79 1.15 -0.74 -16.48
C ASP A 79 2.49 -0.01 -16.24
N MET A 80 3.54 -0.76 -15.86
CA MET A 80 4.85 -0.21 -15.49
C MET A 80 5.47 0.64 -16.60
N ASP A 81 5.38 0.16 -17.84
CA ASP A 81 5.95 0.84 -19.00
C ASP A 81 5.12 2.10 -19.34
N GLU A 82 3.79 2.00 -19.26
CA GLU A 82 2.87 3.12 -19.45
C GLU A 82 3.02 4.20 -18.37
N GLU A 83 3.30 3.81 -17.12
CA GLU A 83 3.61 4.74 -16.02
C GLU A 83 4.95 5.43 -16.25
N ALA A 84 5.99 4.70 -16.65
CA ALA A 84 7.30 5.27 -17.01
C ALA A 84 7.19 6.28 -18.15
N GLU A 85 6.44 5.97 -19.21
CA GLU A 85 6.18 6.88 -20.34
C GLU A 85 5.42 8.13 -19.90
N TYR A 86 4.45 7.98 -18.99
CA TYR A 86 3.74 9.13 -18.42
C TYR A 86 4.70 10.05 -17.66
N LEU A 87 5.57 9.51 -16.80
CA LEU A 87 6.56 10.30 -16.06
C LEU A 87 7.55 11.00 -17.01
N HIS A 88 8.00 10.31 -18.04
CA HIS A 88 8.84 10.87 -19.10
C HIS A 88 8.16 12.07 -19.79
N SER A 89 6.91 11.90 -20.25
CA SER A 89 6.14 12.97 -20.91
C SER A 89 5.86 14.18 -20.00
N MET A 90 5.90 13.99 -18.68
CA MET A 90 5.79 15.07 -17.70
C MET A 90 7.13 15.79 -17.54
N SER A 91 8.25 15.07 -17.55
CA SER A 91 9.57 15.66 -17.50
C SER A 91 9.89 16.55 -18.70
N GLU A 92 9.47 16.13 -19.90
CA GLU A 92 9.57 16.94 -21.12
C GLU A 92 8.80 18.26 -21.03
N LYS A 93 7.80 18.33 -20.14
CA LYS A 93 7.01 19.54 -19.85
C LYS A 93 7.57 20.36 -18.68
N GLY A 94 8.73 19.97 -18.14
CA GLY A 94 9.34 20.60 -16.97
C GLY A 94 8.74 20.15 -15.63
N LEU A 95 8.07 19.00 -15.60
CA LEU A 95 7.53 18.40 -14.37
C LEU A 95 8.32 17.13 -14.04
N HIS A 96 9.23 17.22 -13.08
CA HIS A 96 10.08 16.09 -12.70
C HIS A 96 9.50 15.35 -11.51
N PHE A 97 9.32 14.04 -11.67
CA PHE A 97 8.76 13.19 -10.62
C PHE A 97 9.65 13.19 -9.36
N VAL A 98 9.01 13.28 -8.19
CA VAL A 98 9.66 13.25 -6.88
C VAL A 98 9.18 12.06 -6.06
N ARG A 99 7.87 11.90 -5.91
CA ARG A 99 7.26 10.83 -5.12
C ARG A 99 5.80 10.62 -5.50
N LYS A 100 5.25 9.51 -5.03
CA LYS A 100 3.87 9.08 -5.26
C LYS A 100 3.21 8.69 -3.94
N ASN A 101 1.93 8.99 -3.81
CA ASN A 101 1.07 8.51 -2.72
C ASN A 101 -0.19 7.89 -3.35
N GLY A 102 -0.15 6.59 -3.63
CA GLY A 102 -1.24 5.89 -4.33
C GLY A 102 -1.44 6.45 -5.75
N ILE A 103 -2.60 7.06 -6.02
CA ILE A 103 -2.90 7.68 -7.33
C ILE A 103 -2.37 9.10 -7.48
N GLN A 104 -1.80 9.68 -6.42
CA GLN A 104 -1.29 11.05 -6.42
C GLN A 104 0.20 11.06 -6.73
N TYR A 105 0.58 11.78 -7.79
CA TYR A 105 1.96 12.01 -8.21
C TYR A 105 2.37 13.42 -7.86
N ILE A 106 3.52 13.58 -7.22
CA ILE A 106 4.10 14.85 -6.83
C ILE A 106 5.30 15.12 -7.73
N PHE A 107 5.25 16.25 -8.42
CA PHE A 107 6.27 16.69 -9.36
C PHE A 107 6.89 18.01 -8.89
N LYS A 108 8.19 18.16 -9.09
CA LYS A 108 8.87 19.44 -8.98
C LYS A 108 8.84 20.14 -10.33
N LYS A 109 8.35 21.38 -10.37
CA LYS A 109 8.40 22.21 -11.57
C LYS A 109 9.81 22.78 -11.75
N ASP A 110 10.41 22.54 -12.89
CA ASP A 110 11.75 23.03 -13.26
C ASP A 110 11.85 23.19 -14.80
N THR A 111 13.05 23.46 -15.33
CA THR A 111 13.29 23.51 -16.77
C THR A 111 12.95 22.17 -17.43
N PRO A 112 12.31 22.15 -18.61
CA PRO A 112 12.11 20.93 -19.41
C PRO A 112 13.40 20.13 -19.56
N LYS A 113 13.36 18.85 -19.19
CA LYS A 113 14.47 17.91 -19.34
C LYS A 113 14.00 16.57 -19.86
N ASN A 114 14.86 15.93 -20.63
CA ASN A 114 14.61 14.63 -21.23
C ASN A 114 14.92 13.47 -20.27
N TYR A 115 14.23 13.42 -19.13
CA TYR A 115 14.40 12.32 -18.19
C TYR A 115 13.63 11.09 -18.65
N TYR A 116 14.33 9.97 -18.80
CA TYR A 116 13.71 8.67 -18.92
C TYR A 116 13.50 8.08 -17.52
N TYR A 117 12.37 7.41 -17.37
CA TYR A 117 12.00 6.73 -16.14
C TYR A 117 11.97 5.22 -16.37
N HIS A 118 12.31 4.47 -15.34
CA HIS A 118 12.12 3.03 -15.32
C HIS A 118 11.57 2.61 -13.95
N LEU A 119 10.51 1.81 -13.98
CA LEU A 119 9.96 1.21 -12.78
C LEU A 119 10.55 -0.18 -12.64
N GLY A 120 11.38 -0.36 -11.61
CA GLY A 120 11.94 -1.66 -11.24
C GLY A 120 11.19 -2.27 -10.07
N TYR A 121 11.09 -3.60 -10.04
CA TYR A 121 10.53 -4.35 -8.93
C TYR A 121 11.48 -5.45 -8.48
N TYR A 122 11.64 -5.62 -7.18
CA TYR A 122 12.27 -6.81 -6.63
C TYR A 122 11.56 -7.28 -5.37
N GLU A 123 11.70 -8.56 -5.06
CA GLU A 123 11.24 -9.15 -3.81
C GLU A 123 12.38 -9.27 -2.83
N LYS A 124 12.16 -8.81 -1.59
CA LYS A 124 13.20 -8.82 -0.54
C LYS A 124 13.71 -10.22 -0.20
N ASP A 125 12.86 -11.23 -0.41
CA ASP A 125 13.21 -12.63 -0.12
C ASP A 125 13.99 -13.29 -1.28
N ILE A 126 14.07 -12.64 -2.45
CA ILE A 126 14.73 -13.18 -3.66
C ILE A 126 16.02 -12.44 -3.98
N ARG A 127 16.06 -11.11 -3.76
CA ARG A 127 17.19 -10.27 -4.13
C ARG A 127 17.59 -9.35 -2.98
N ASP A 128 18.90 -9.13 -2.89
CA ASP A 128 19.47 -8.14 -1.99
C ASP A 128 19.07 -6.72 -2.47
N PRO A 129 18.47 -5.90 -1.59
CA PRO A 129 18.09 -4.52 -1.88
C PRO A 129 19.23 -3.63 -2.39
N ASP A 130 20.38 -3.71 -1.73
CA ASP A 130 21.48 -2.77 -1.95
C ASP A 130 22.17 -3.12 -3.26
N GLN A 131 22.41 -4.41 -3.50
CA GLN A 131 22.93 -4.90 -4.78
C GLN A 131 21.98 -4.56 -5.94
N TYR A 132 20.66 -4.67 -5.73
CA TYR A 132 19.69 -4.33 -6.77
C TYR A 132 19.83 -2.87 -7.19
N VAL A 133 19.83 -1.93 -6.24
CA VAL A 133 19.94 -0.50 -6.52
C VAL A 133 21.32 -0.13 -7.08
N GLU A 134 22.39 -0.74 -6.58
CA GLU A 134 23.75 -0.50 -7.06
C GLU A 134 23.93 -0.87 -8.54
N ASN A 135 23.37 -2.00 -8.98
CA ASN A 135 23.40 -2.41 -10.39
C ASN A 135 22.78 -1.35 -11.32
N TYR A 136 21.72 -0.66 -10.88
CA TYR A 136 21.12 0.43 -11.65
C TYR A 136 21.99 1.68 -11.65
N LYS A 137 22.57 2.01 -10.49
CA LYS A 137 23.47 3.15 -10.35
C LYS A 137 24.70 3.01 -11.24
N GLU A 138 25.31 1.83 -11.30
CA GLU A 138 26.42 1.54 -12.22
C GLU A 138 26.03 1.68 -13.69
N ALA A 139 24.76 1.40 -14.03
CA ALA A 139 24.20 1.59 -15.35
C ALA A 139 23.77 3.05 -15.66
N GLY A 140 24.08 4.00 -14.78
CA GLY A 140 23.76 5.42 -14.97
C GLY A 140 22.32 5.81 -14.61
N TRP A 141 21.66 5.02 -13.77
CA TRP A 141 20.30 5.30 -13.28
C TRP A 141 20.30 5.75 -11.82
N ASP A 142 19.66 6.87 -11.56
CA ASP A 142 19.43 7.38 -10.21
C ASP A 142 18.12 6.82 -9.64
N ASN A 143 18.17 6.24 -8.43
CA ASN A 143 16.96 5.87 -7.70
C ASN A 143 16.34 7.13 -7.06
N ILE A 144 15.14 7.50 -7.49
CA ILE A 144 14.47 8.74 -7.06
C ILE A 144 13.47 8.49 -5.94
N TYR A 145 12.77 7.36 -6.01
CA TYR A 145 11.69 7.03 -5.10
C TYR A 145 11.54 5.52 -5.00
N HIS A 146 11.16 5.04 -3.82
CA HIS A 146 10.80 3.66 -3.62
C HIS A 146 9.55 3.56 -2.76
N GLU A 147 8.76 2.51 -2.98
CA GLU A 147 7.56 2.22 -2.19
C GLU A 147 7.39 0.72 -1.97
N LYS A 148 6.62 0.35 -0.94
CA LYS A 148 6.29 -1.04 -0.68
C LYS A 148 5.38 -1.57 -1.77
N GLY A 149 5.75 -2.69 -2.37
CA GLY A 149 4.96 -3.40 -3.36
C GLY A 149 4.23 -4.62 -2.82
N GLU A 150 3.57 -5.31 -3.74
CA GLU A 150 2.90 -6.59 -3.51
C GLU A 150 3.93 -7.69 -3.17
N PHE A 151 3.48 -8.81 -2.61
CA PHE A 151 4.31 -10.01 -2.37
C PHE A 151 5.65 -9.77 -1.64
N ASN A 152 5.66 -8.88 -0.64
CA ASN A 152 6.88 -8.46 0.10
C ASN A 152 7.96 -7.82 -0.81
N GLY A 153 7.53 -7.25 -1.94
CA GLY A 153 8.38 -6.56 -2.88
C GLY A 153 8.52 -5.06 -2.61
N VAL A 154 9.42 -4.45 -3.37
CA VAL A 154 9.70 -3.01 -3.36
C VAL A 154 9.70 -2.50 -4.79
N TRP A 155 8.88 -1.49 -5.03
CA TRP A 155 8.88 -0.71 -6.26
C TRP A 155 9.96 0.36 -6.18
N ASN A 156 10.72 0.51 -7.26
CA ASN A 156 11.79 1.49 -7.38
C ASN A 156 11.60 2.30 -8.65
N TYR A 157 11.68 3.62 -8.52
CA TYR A 157 11.55 4.56 -9.62
C TYR A 157 12.93 5.10 -9.92
N PHE A 158 13.48 4.61 -11.03
CA PHE A 158 14.77 5.01 -11.53
C PHE A 158 14.60 6.11 -12.58
N ARG A 159 15.58 7.01 -12.64
CA ARG A 159 15.62 8.12 -13.59
C ARG A 159 17.01 8.24 -14.19
N THR A 160 17.10 8.54 -15.47
CA THR A 160 18.35 8.89 -16.14
C THR A 160 18.15 10.06 -17.11
N GLU A 161 19.18 10.88 -17.29
CA GLU A 161 19.20 11.99 -18.25
C GLU A 161 19.92 11.52 -19.51
N MET A 162 19.24 11.51 -20.66
CA MET A 162 19.85 11.09 -21.92
C MET A 162 19.84 12.24 -22.92
N GLU A 163 20.98 12.45 -23.58
CA GLU A 163 21.03 13.23 -24.81
C GLU A 163 20.26 12.47 -25.91
N THR A 164 19.49 13.21 -26.70
CA THR A 164 18.53 12.73 -27.71
C THR A 164 19.09 11.60 -28.59
N GLY A 165 18.48 10.41 -28.53
CA GLY A 165 18.63 9.39 -29.59
C GLY A 165 18.62 7.91 -29.17
N THR A 166 18.96 7.58 -27.92
CA THR A 166 19.10 6.18 -27.49
C THR A 166 18.18 5.90 -26.31
N LYS A 167 17.12 5.10 -26.52
CA LYS A 167 16.30 4.57 -25.42
C LYS A 167 17.18 3.59 -24.62
N PRO A 168 17.47 3.84 -23.35
CA PRO A 168 18.24 2.89 -22.56
C PRO A 168 17.39 1.64 -22.33
N GLU A 169 17.77 0.53 -22.95
CA GLU A 169 17.15 -0.78 -22.70
C GLU A 169 17.72 -1.36 -21.40
N ILE A 170 16.95 -1.28 -20.33
CA ILE A 170 17.26 -2.03 -19.11
C ILE A 170 16.76 -3.47 -19.31
N PHE A 171 17.69 -4.37 -19.59
CA PHE A 171 17.41 -5.81 -19.68
C PHE A 171 17.31 -6.53 -18.32
N SER A 172 17.76 -5.89 -17.21
CA SER A 172 18.01 -6.60 -15.93
C SER A 172 16.78 -6.87 -15.04
N ASP A 173 15.59 -6.35 -15.39
CA ASP A 173 14.37 -6.49 -14.58
C ASP A 173 13.41 -7.59 -15.06
N ARG A 174 13.70 -8.22 -16.20
CA ARG A 174 12.76 -9.15 -16.84
C ARG A 174 12.35 -10.33 -15.95
N THR A 175 13.31 -10.97 -15.31
CA THR A 175 13.06 -12.11 -14.41
C THR A 175 12.17 -11.71 -13.23
N SER A 176 12.39 -10.51 -12.67
CA SER A 176 11.56 -9.98 -11.58
C SER A 176 10.11 -9.73 -12.04
N ARG A 177 9.93 -9.13 -13.22
CA ARG A 177 8.61 -8.90 -13.82
C ARG A 177 7.86 -10.19 -14.10
N ILE A 178 8.55 -11.20 -14.64
CA ILE A 178 7.98 -12.55 -14.87
C ILE A 178 7.51 -13.17 -13.54
N ALA A 179 8.35 -13.13 -12.50
CA ALA A 179 8.02 -13.68 -11.20
C ALA A 179 6.79 -12.98 -10.59
N LEU A 180 6.77 -11.64 -10.64
CA LEU A 180 5.64 -10.82 -10.20
C LEU A 180 4.35 -11.18 -10.93
N TYR A 181 4.36 -11.22 -12.27
CA TYR A 181 3.17 -11.52 -13.06
C TYR A 181 2.66 -12.94 -12.83
N LYS A 182 3.56 -13.93 -12.68
CA LYS A 182 3.16 -15.32 -12.34
C LYS A 182 2.46 -15.39 -10.98
N ARG A 183 2.99 -14.71 -9.97
CA ARG A 183 2.37 -14.67 -8.63
C ARG A 183 1.03 -13.95 -8.66
N LEU A 184 0.96 -12.83 -9.37
CA LEU A 184 -0.27 -12.07 -9.52
C LEU A 184 -1.34 -12.91 -10.21
N LEU A 185 -1.04 -13.56 -11.34
CA LEU A 185 -1.97 -14.47 -12.02
C LEU A 185 -2.39 -15.65 -11.13
N THR A 186 -1.48 -16.22 -10.34
CA THR A 186 -1.80 -17.34 -9.45
C THR A 186 -2.77 -16.91 -8.35
N SER A 187 -2.49 -15.80 -7.68
CA SER A 187 -3.36 -15.21 -6.65
C SER A 187 -4.74 -14.87 -7.23
N TRP A 188 -4.75 -14.28 -8.43
CA TRP A 188 -5.96 -13.84 -9.11
C TRP A 188 -6.81 -14.99 -9.64
N ARG A 189 -6.17 -16.11 -10.03
CA ARG A 189 -6.87 -17.34 -10.40
C ARG A 189 -7.69 -17.86 -9.22
N SER A 190 -7.11 -17.92 -8.02
CA SER A 190 -7.83 -18.33 -6.82
C SER A 190 -9.03 -17.40 -6.54
N LEU A 191 -8.83 -16.08 -6.61
CA LEU A 191 -9.91 -15.11 -6.40
C LEU A 191 -11.04 -15.26 -7.44
N LEU A 192 -10.69 -15.42 -8.73
CA LEU A 192 -11.66 -15.65 -9.80
C LEU A 192 -12.47 -16.93 -9.59
N THR A 193 -11.81 -18.02 -9.18
CA THR A 193 -12.52 -19.27 -8.89
C THR A 193 -13.48 -19.13 -7.71
N MET A 194 -13.07 -18.46 -6.64
CA MET A 194 -13.93 -18.18 -5.50
C MET A 194 -15.14 -17.33 -5.91
N LEU A 195 -14.91 -16.24 -6.67
CA LEU A 195 -15.97 -15.34 -7.12
C LEU A 195 -16.96 -16.03 -8.05
N ALA A 196 -16.48 -16.93 -8.91
CA ALA A 196 -17.33 -17.76 -9.76
C ALA A 196 -18.23 -18.69 -8.92
N ILE A 197 -17.69 -19.36 -7.91
CA ILE A 197 -18.46 -20.22 -7.01
C ILE A 197 -19.52 -19.40 -6.25
N CYS A 198 -19.13 -18.26 -5.66
CA CYS A 198 -20.07 -17.37 -4.97
C CYS A 198 -21.20 -16.90 -5.90
N SER A 199 -20.88 -16.53 -7.14
CA SER A 199 -21.89 -16.12 -8.13
C SER A 199 -22.86 -17.26 -8.45
N ALA A 200 -22.38 -18.50 -8.57
CA ALA A 200 -23.21 -19.67 -8.84
C ALA A 200 -24.17 -19.96 -7.66
N PHE A 201 -23.69 -19.81 -6.42
CA PHE A 201 -24.54 -19.92 -5.22
C PHE A 201 -25.63 -18.85 -5.18
N ILE A 202 -25.29 -17.58 -5.47
CA ILE A 202 -26.28 -16.49 -5.49
C ILE A 202 -27.33 -16.74 -6.58
N ILE A 203 -26.92 -17.17 -7.77
CA ILE A 203 -27.84 -17.52 -8.87
C ILE A 203 -28.75 -18.69 -8.44
N GLY A 204 -28.20 -19.72 -7.81
CA GLY A 204 -28.98 -20.86 -7.29
C GLY A 204 -30.01 -20.44 -6.23
N LEU A 205 -29.62 -19.58 -5.30
CA LEU A 205 -30.52 -19.02 -4.28
C LEU A 205 -31.63 -18.17 -4.91
N LEU A 206 -31.29 -17.32 -5.88
CA LEU A 206 -32.26 -16.53 -6.62
C LEU A 206 -33.26 -17.42 -7.37
N ALA A 207 -32.78 -18.48 -8.04
CA ALA A 207 -33.63 -19.44 -8.73
C ALA A 207 -34.56 -20.19 -7.75
N PHE A 208 -34.03 -20.65 -6.62
CA PHE A 208 -34.83 -21.33 -5.60
C PHE A 208 -35.93 -20.43 -5.03
N LEU A 209 -35.59 -19.18 -4.69
CA LEU A 209 -36.55 -18.18 -4.22
C LEU A 209 -37.59 -17.86 -5.30
N TRP A 210 -37.20 -17.84 -6.58
CA TRP A 210 -38.13 -17.61 -7.67
C TRP A 210 -39.15 -18.74 -7.84
N LEU A 211 -38.75 -20.00 -7.65
CA LEU A 211 -39.67 -21.16 -7.71
C LEU A 211 -40.59 -21.30 -6.49
N GLY A 212 -40.15 -20.87 -5.30
CA GLY A 212 -40.85 -21.11 -4.04
C GLY A 212 -41.72 -19.96 -3.51
N VAL A 213 -41.79 -18.83 -4.21
CA VAL A 213 -42.38 -17.58 -3.67
C VAL A 213 -43.83 -17.37 -4.12
N ASN A 214 -44.69 -17.11 -3.14
CA ASN A 214 -45.98 -16.46 -3.36
C ASN A 214 -45.74 -14.98 -3.70
N ALA A 215 -46.36 -14.48 -4.77
CA ALA A 215 -46.14 -13.13 -5.27
C ALA A 215 -46.57 -12.06 -4.25
N SER A 216 -45.63 -11.60 -3.42
CA SER A 216 -45.78 -10.44 -2.55
C SER A 216 -44.93 -9.29 -3.07
N SER A 217 -45.32 -8.06 -2.77
CA SER A 217 -44.56 -6.87 -3.17
C SER A 217 -43.16 -6.85 -2.54
N ILE A 218 -42.96 -7.47 -1.37
CA ILE A 218 -41.69 -7.48 -0.65
C ILE A 218 -40.71 -8.47 -1.30
N THR A 219 -41.18 -9.67 -1.67
CA THR A 219 -40.33 -10.71 -2.28
C THR A 219 -39.86 -10.32 -3.69
N THR A 220 -40.73 -9.66 -4.46
CA THR A 220 -40.40 -9.14 -5.81
C THR A 220 -39.32 -8.05 -5.76
N LEU A 221 -39.42 -7.10 -4.83
CA LEU A 221 -38.38 -6.09 -4.60
C LEU A 221 -37.03 -6.73 -4.19
N GLY A 222 -37.05 -7.73 -3.31
CA GLY A 222 -35.84 -8.46 -2.91
C GLY A 222 -35.12 -9.13 -4.08
N ILE A 223 -35.87 -9.75 -5.00
CA ILE A 223 -35.31 -10.37 -6.21
C ILE A 223 -34.70 -9.30 -7.14
N GLN A 224 -35.37 -8.16 -7.33
CA GLN A 224 -34.84 -7.06 -8.15
C GLN A 224 -33.52 -6.51 -7.59
N VAL A 225 -33.47 -6.23 -6.28
CA VAL A 225 -32.25 -5.73 -5.62
C VAL A 225 -31.13 -6.76 -5.72
N SER A 226 -31.42 -8.04 -5.46
CA SER A 226 -30.42 -9.11 -5.58
C SER A 226 -29.92 -9.27 -7.02
N GLY A 227 -30.79 -9.12 -8.02
CA GLY A 227 -30.41 -9.10 -9.43
C GLY A 227 -29.45 -7.95 -9.79
N VAL A 228 -29.69 -6.75 -9.26
CA VAL A 228 -28.78 -5.60 -9.45
C VAL A 228 -27.43 -5.87 -8.80
N ILE A 229 -27.41 -6.42 -7.59
CA ILE A 229 -26.15 -6.80 -6.90
C ILE A 229 -25.39 -7.84 -7.71
N LEU A 230 -26.07 -8.86 -8.24
CA LEU A 230 -25.47 -9.88 -9.10
C LEU A 230 -24.84 -9.25 -10.36
N LEU A 231 -25.53 -8.31 -11.01
CA LEU A 231 -25.00 -7.61 -12.18
C LEU A 231 -23.74 -6.81 -11.86
N LEU A 232 -23.70 -6.14 -10.70
CA LEU A 232 -22.49 -5.44 -10.26
C LEU A 232 -21.33 -6.41 -10.01
N ILE A 233 -21.59 -7.56 -9.37
CA ILE A 233 -20.59 -8.62 -9.17
C ILE A 233 -20.07 -9.14 -10.51
N LEU A 234 -20.96 -9.40 -11.48
CA LEU A 234 -20.58 -9.85 -12.81
C LEU A 234 -19.78 -8.80 -13.58
N ALA A 235 -20.12 -7.52 -13.45
CA ALA A 235 -19.35 -6.44 -14.05
C ALA A 235 -17.91 -6.40 -13.48
N VAL A 236 -17.76 -6.49 -12.16
CA VAL A 236 -16.44 -6.58 -11.51
C VAL A 236 -15.69 -7.84 -11.94
N PHE A 237 -16.37 -8.99 -12.03
CA PHE A 237 -15.79 -10.25 -12.51
C PHE A 237 -15.26 -10.13 -13.95
N ILE A 238 -16.02 -9.50 -14.85
CA ILE A 238 -15.60 -9.26 -16.23
C ILE A 238 -14.40 -8.30 -16.29
N LEU A 239 -14.39 -7.23 -15.49
CA LEU A 239 -13.25 -6.32 -15.40
C LEU A 239 -12.00 -7.05 -14.93
N TYR A 240 -12.13 -7.90 -13.91
CA TYR A 240 -11.03 -8.70 -13.39
C TYR A 240 -10.52 -9.73 -14.39
N LEU A 241 -11.43 -10.40 -15.12
CA LEU A 241 -11.06 -11.28 -16.23
C LEU A 241 -10.30 -10.54 -17.32
N ARG A 242 -10.75 -9.34 -17.72
CA ARG A 242 -10.02 -8.53 -18.71
C ARG A 242 -8.61 -8.20 -18.24
N LEU A 243 -8.46 -7.82 -16.98
CA LEU A 243 -7.15 -7.52 -16.40
C LEU A 243 -6.28 -8.78 -16.31
N TYR A 244 -6.85 -9.91 -15.90
CA TYR A 244 -6.17 -11.22 -15.89
C TYR A 244 -5.60 -11.58 -17.27
N HIS A 245 -6.40 -11.46 -18.32
CA HIS A 245 -5.95 -11.72 -19.69
C HIS A 245 -4.90 -10.69 -20.17
N LYS A 246 -5.03 -9.42 -19.77
CA LYS A 246 -4.02 -8.39 -20.09
C LYS A 246 -2.65 -8.79 -19.52
N ILE A 247 -2.62 -9.22 -18.25
CA ILE A 247 -1.38 -9.61 -17.56
C ILE A 247 -0.82 -10.91 -18.13
N GLY A 248 -1.69 -11.88 -18.44
CA GLY A 248 -1.29 -13.12 -19.12
C GLY A 248 -0.58 -12.86 -20.45
N ARG A 249 -1.13 -11.96 -21.28
CA ARG A 249 -0.48 -11.57 -22.54
C ARG A 249 0.89 -10.89 -22.32
N LYS A 250 0.99 -9.95 -21.39
CA LYS A 250 2.28 -9.30 -21.05
C LYS A 250 3.30 -10.31 -20.54
N LEU A 251 2.87 -11.31 -19.77
CA LEU A 251 3.75 -12.39 -19.31
C LEU A 251 4.26 -13.24 -20.50
N GLU A 252 3.39 -13.62 -21.43
CA GLU A 252 3.80 -14.38 -22.62
C GLU A 252 4.78 -13.59 -23.51
N GLU A 253 4.54 -12.29 -23.70
CA GLU A 253 5.47 -11.39 -24.40
C GLU A 253 6.83 -11.37 -23.69
N LEU A 254 6.81 -11.22 -22.36
CA LEU A 254 8.00 -11.28 -21.52
C LEU A 254 8.61 -12.68 -21.41
N GLU A 255 8.02 -13.77 -21.87
CA GLU A 255 8.66 -15.09 -21.91
C GLU A 255 9.26 -15.43 -23.29
N LYS A 256 8.77 -14.81 -24.36
CA LYS A 256 9.17 -15.10 -25.75
C LYS A 256 10.46 -14.42 -26.22
N HIS A 257 10.77 -13.24 -25.69
CA HIS A 257 12.00 -12.49 -26.01
C HIS A 257 13.23 -13.00 -25.24
#